data_AF-A0A1G2YTW1-F1
#
_entry.id   AF-A0A1G2YTW1-F1
#
_cell.length_a   1.000
_cell.length_b   1.000
_cell.length_c   1.000
_cell.angle_alpha   90.00
_cell.angle_beta   90.00
_cell.angle_gamma   90.00
#
_symmetry.space_group_name_H-M   'P 1'
#
loop_
_entity.id
_entity.type
_entity.pdbx_description
1 polymer ?
#
loop_
_entity_poly.entity_id
_entity_poly.type
_entity_poly.pdbx_seq_one_letter_code
_entity_poly.pdbx_strand_id
1 'polypeptide(L)'
;MCRLVVLVTGIFILICSGATFGAQVILNEYNAVSNTNFLNGGDSAADDDGGRASDSYFGRIQGNGGNWFELVIITDHLDMRRWNLDIYENGQFDETLTITNHPIWSDLRSGTIITVSADVPSDVNYNPEAGDWWINVQANNNANGQYIEASNFPVSSDSWQLRIRNASGAVVFGPAGEGVSPQTGIGNTEIFRLEDDPSDSIAANSDKYDDGDDFSTFGAPNRWGMQNFRSLRNVEPAPSSITLTDPNGTEVLTAGSTYTIRWESQGLINQVLVEFSIDDGKTWSGVYPSNVGNAGQYEWLVPLVDADSCLVRVSSSDNPGVYDVGNATFSISKLLLEVVLLSLI
;
A
#
# COMPACT_ATOMS: atom_id res chain seq x y z
N MET A 1 14.98 13.56 20.43
CA MET A 1 16.11 14.33 21.01
C MET A 1 16.91 13.38 21.91
N CYS A 2 18.11 12.92 21.52
CA CYS A 2 18.93 12.10 22.43
C CYS A 2 19.63 13.01 23.45
N ARG A 3 19.61 12.64 24.73
CA ARG A 3 20.38 13.30 25.79
C ARG A 3 21.43 12.34 26.31
N LEU A 4 22.67 12.78 26.33
CA LEU A 4 23.78 12.06 26.95
C LEU A 4 23.69 12.22 28.47
N VAL A 5 23.52 11.11 29.20
CA VAL A 5 23.57 11.11 30.66
C VAL A 5 24.90 10.51 31.08
N VAL A 6 25.71 11.30 31.79
CA VAL A 6 26.99 10.86 32.35
C VAL A 6 26.76 10.38 33.77
N LEU A 7 27.00 9.09 34.03
CA LEU A 7 27.09 8.55 35.39
C LEU A 7 28.55 8.59 35.87
N VAL A 8 28.72 8.77 37.18
CA VAL A 8 29.98 9.04 37.90
C VAL A 8 31.08 7.98 37.67
N THR A 9 30.77 6.86 37.01
CA THR A 9 31.70 5.76 36.70
C THR A 9 32.19 5.70 35.25
N GLY A 10 31.94 6.73 34.42
CA GLY A 10 32.48 6.80 33.05
C GLY A 10 31.79 5.88 32.04
N ILE A 11 30.65 5.29 32.41
CA ILE A 11 29.78 4.56 31.48
C ILE A 11 28.89 5.58 30.76
N PHE A 12 29.04 5.69 29.45
CA PHE A 12 28.16 6.47 28.59
C PHE A 12 26.94 5.62 28.23
N ILE A 13 25.77 5.97 28.76
CA ILE A 13 24.50 5.38 28.32
C ILE A 13 23.85 6.38 27.37
N LEU A 14 23.75 6.00 26.10
CA LEU A 14 22.97 6.74 25.12
C LEU A 14 21.51 6.35 25.31
N ILE A 15 20.75 7.15 26.06
CA ILE A 15 19.29 7.01 26.12
C ILE A 15 18.73 7.84 24.97
N CYS A 16 18.46 7.18 23.84
CA CYS A 16 17.61 7.76 22.83
C CYS A 16 16.16 7.42 23.21
N SER A 17 15.41 8.43 23.67
CA SER A 17 13.97 8.36 23.52
C SER A 17 13.70 8.31 22.02
N GLY A 18 13.05 7.23 21.57
CA GLY A 18 12.60 7.12 20.19
C GLY A 18 11.85 8.40 19.84
N ALA A 19 12.14 8.99 18.68
CA ALA A 19 11.21 9.95 18.12
C ALA A 19 9.89 9.20 17.99
N THR A 20 8.86 9.66 18.70
CA THR A 20 7.49 9.22 18.45
C THR A 20 7.16 9.77 17.07
N PHE A 21 7.40 8.96 16.04
CA PHE A 21 6.79 9.22 14.74
C PHE A 21 5.28 9.11 14.95
N GLY A 22 4.52 10.05 14.39
CA GLY A 22 3.06 9.97 14.41
C GLY A 22 2.58 8.70 13.71
N ALA A 23 1.34 8.32 13.94
CA ALA A 23 0.77 7.10 13.39
C ALA A 23 0.90 7.08 11.85
N GLN A 24 1.37 5.96 11.29
CA GLN A 24 1.49 5.79 9.83
C GLN A 24 0.21 5.20 9.22
N VAL A 25 -0.48 4.41 10.02
CA VAL A 25 -1.75 3.74 9.75
C VAL A 25 -2.48 3.63 11.09
N ILE A 26 -3.80 3.73 11.08
CA ILE A 26 -4.62 3.62 12.28
C ILE A 26 -5.78 2.65 12.05
N LEU A 27 -6.25 2.00 13.12
CA LEU A 27 -7.54 1.31 13.13
C LEU A 27 -8.65 2.35 13.02
N ASN A 28 -9.62 2.15 12.14
CA ASN A 28 -10.71 3.09 11.90
C ASN A 28 -12.06 2.59 12.39
N GLU A 29 -12.37 1.33 12.12
CA GLU A 29 -13.65 0.72 12.45
C GLU A 29 -13.46 -0.81 12.57
N TYR A 30 -14.20 -1.49 13.44
CA TYR A 30 -14.38 -2.95 13.33
C TYR A 30 -15.72 -3.39 13.87
N ASN A 31 -16.16 -4.55 13.40
CA ASN A 31 -17.46 -5.11 13.75
C ASN A 31 -17.42 -5.97 15.02
N ALA A 32 -17.98 -5.47 16.13
CA ALA A 32 -18.11 -6.24 17.37
C ALA A 32 -19.45 -7.02 17.44
N VAL A 33 -20.29 -6.96 16.40
CA VAL A 33 -21.59 -7.63 16.36
C VAL A 33 -21.42 -9.14 16.28
N SER A 34 -22.03 -9.88 17.21
CA SER A 34 -21.95 -11.34 17.17
C SER A 34 -22.62 -11.91 15.92
N ASN A 35 -22.14 -13.06 15.45
CA ASN A 35 -22.69 -13.77 14.30
C ASN A 35 -24.18 -14.17 14.43
N THR A 36 -24.77 -14.02 15.62
CA THR A 36 -26.18 -14.32 15.88
C THR A 36 -27.05 -13.09 16.11
N ASN A 37 -26.48 -11.89 16.18
CA ASN A 37 -27.21 -10.65 16.44
C ASN A 37 -27.22 -9.72 15.23
N PHE A 38 -28.03 -8.68 15.31
CA PHE A 38 -27.99 -7.56 14.38
C PHE A 38 -27.30 -6.35 15.06
N LEU A 39 -26.80 -5.44 14.25
CA LEU A 39 -26.39 -4.11 14.71
C LEU A 39 -27.57 -3.43 15.44
N ASN A 40 -27.30 -2.80 16.58
CA ASN A 40 -28.28 -2.28 17.55
C ASN A 40 -29.37 -3.29 17.98
N GLY A 41 -29.06 -4.58 18.00
CA GLY A 41 -29.98 -5.62 18.48
C GLY A 41 -31.24 -5.74 17.63
N GLY A 42 -32.39 -6.07 18.23
CA GLY A 42 -33.69 -6.19 17.56
C GLY A 42 -33.91 -7.47 16.75
N ASP A 43 -34.86 -7.41 15.81
CA ASP A 43 -35.27 -8.55 14.98
C ASP A 43 -35.29 -8.20 13.47
N SER A 44 -35.93 -9.06 12.67
CA SER A 44 -36.05 -8.86 11.22
C SER A 44 -36.88 -7.63 10.80
N ALA A 45 -37.66 -7.05 11.71
CA ALA A 45 -38.55 -5.93 11.46
C ALA A 45 -37.94 -4.57 11.85
N ALA A 46 -37.23 -4.50 12.98
CA ALA A 46 -36.59 -3.27 13.47
C ALA A 46 -35.40 -3.57 14.40
N ASP A 47 -34.58 -2.56 14.65
CA ASP A 47 -33.63 -2.57 15.78
C ASP A 47 -34.32 -2.39 17.13
N ASP A 48 -33.55 -2.41 18.23
CA ASP A 48 -34.10 -2.28 19.59
C ASP A 48 -34.72 -0.90 19.87
N ASP A 49 -34.37 0.13 19.08
CA ASP A 49 -34.95 1.48 19.14
C ASP A 49 -36.16 1.69 18.22
N GLY A 50 -36.58 0.64 17.50
CA GLY A 50 -37.69 0.68 16.55
C GLY A 50 -37.34 1.32 15.19
N GLY A 51 -36.06 1.57 14.95
CA GLY A 51 -35.47 2.05 13.71
C GLY A 51 -34.84 0.95 12.86
N ARG A 52 -33.90 1.35 12.00
CA ARG A 52 -33.07 0.47 11.17
C ARG A 52 -31.60 0.71 11.47
N ALA A 53 -31.06 -0.06 12.39
CA ALA A 53 -29.62 -0.21 12.51
C ALA A 53 -29.14 -1.11 11.38
N SER A 54 -28.37 -0.50 10.49
CA SER A 54 -27.94 -1.07 9.23
C SER A 54 -26.59 -0.55 8.85
N ASP A 55 -25.82 -1.43 8.23
CA ASP A 55 -24.61 -1.07 7.52
C ASP A 55 -24.92 -0.31 6.22
N SER A 56 -24.07 0.64 5.85
CA SER A 56 -24.27 1.45 4.64
C SER A 56 -24.09 0.67 3.33
N TYR A 57 -23.32 -0.42 3.37
CA TYR A 57 -23.03 -1.33 2.29
C TYR A 57 -23.94 -2.57 2.33
N PHE A 58 -24.01 -3.28 3.46
CA PHE A 58 -24.78 -4.53 3.58
C PHE A 58 -26.27 -4.34 3.89
N GLY A 59 -26.66 -3.18 4.42
CA GLY A 59 -27.97 -3.01 5.03
C GLY A 59 -28.07 -3.75 6.38
N ARG A 60 -29.26 -4.25 6.72
CA ARG A 60 -29.49 -4.95 7.98
C ARG A 60 -29.26 -6.45 7.82
N ILE A 61 -28.13 -6.94 8.31
CA ILE A 61 -27.75 -8.35 8.24
C ILE A 61 -27.24 -8.87 9.59
N GLN A 62 -27.46 -10.15 9.85
CA GLN A 62 -27.00 -10.82 11.06
C GLN A 62 -25.46 -10.92 11.05
N GLY A 63 -24.82 -10.66 12.19
CA GLY A 63 -23.37 -10.55 12.30
C GLY A 63 -22.77 -9.34 11.60
N ASN A 64 -23.59 -8.40 11.10
CA ASN A 64 -23.18 -7.19 10.41
C ASN A 64 -22.05 -7.38 9.36
N GLY A 65 -22.14 -8.45 8.57
CA GLY A 65 -21.20 -8.73 7.48
C GLY A 65 -20.06 -9.67 7.85
N GLY A 66 -20.09 -10.24 9.06
CA GLY A 66 -19.10 -11.21 9.52
C GLY A 66 -17.85 -10.54 10.10
N ASN A 67 -16.71 -11.21 9.98
CA ASN A 67 -15.45 -10.73 10.56
C ASN A 67 -14.82 -9.69 9.64
N TRP A 68 -14.73 -8.43 10.09
CA TRP A 68 -14.01 -7.40 9.35
C TRP A 68 -13.53 -6.26 10.25
N PHE A 69 -12.47 -5.59 9.80
CA PHE A 69 -11.97 -4.35 10.37
C PHE A 69 -11.45 -3.43 9.26
N GLU A 70 -11.33 -2.15 9.58
CA GLU A 70 -10.94 -1.10 8.66
C GLU A 70 -9.72 -0.33 9.17
N LEU A 71 -8.81 -0.01 8.26
CA LEU A 71 -7.63 0.81 8.52
C LEU A 71 -7.68 2.08 7.67
N VAL A 72 -7.11 3.16 8.21
CA VAL A 72 -6.84 4.39 7.45
C VAL A 72 -5.34 4.62 7.35
N ILE A 73 -4.87 4.85 6.12
CA ILE A 73 -3.49 5.23 5.83
C ILE A 73 -3.27 6.69 6.15
N ILE A 74 -2.23 7.00 6.91
CA ILE A 74 -1.91 8.37 7.35
C ILE A 74 -0.67 8.90 6.65
N THR A 75 0.36 8.06 6.52
CA THR A 75 1.58 8.44 5.80
C THR A 75 1.35 8.33 4.30
N ASP A 76 1.63 9.41 3.57
CA ASP A 76 1.60 9.38 2.12
C ASP A 76 2.79 8.57 1.56
N HIS A 77 2.56 7.89 0.44
CA HIS A 77 3.51 6.96 -0.17
C HIS A 77 3.99 5.84 0.79
N LEU A 78 3.07 5.23 1.55
CA LEU A 78 3.41 4.20 2.51
C LEU A 78 3.55 2.82 1.85
N ASP A 79 4.71 2.19 2.04
CA ASP A 79 4.94 0.78 1.69
C ASP A 79 4.63 -0.14 2.89
N MET A 80 3.56 -0.91 2.77
CA MET A 80 3.09 -1.87 3.77
C MET A 80 3.42 -3.34 3.43
N ARG A 81 4.21 -3.60 2.38
CA ARG A 81 4.58 -4.98 2.03
C ARG A 81 5.27 -5.67 3.20
N ARG A 82 4.86 -6.91 3.49
CA ARG A 82 5.39 -7.74 4.60
C ARG A 82 5.08 -7.23 6.00
N TRP A 83 4.16 -6.28 6.16
CA TRP A 83 3.70 -5.86 7.48
C TRP A 83 2.82 -6.94 8.11
N ASN A 84 2.76 -6.94 9.44
CA ASN A 84 1.99 -7.90 10.23
C ASN A 84 0.87 -7.20 10.98
N LEU A 85 -0.32 -7.80 10.94
CA LEU A 85 -1.51 -7.41 11.69
C LEU A 85 -1.76 -8.48 12.75
N ASP A 86 -1.33 -8.23 13.98
CA ASP A 86 -1.52 -9.16 15.09
C ASP A 86 -2.88 -8.92 15.72
N ILE A 87 -3.67 -9.98 15.74
CA ILE A 87 -5.03 -10.00 16.28
C ILE A 87 -5.00 -10.63 17.65
N TYR A 88 -5.74 -10.01 18.56
CA TYR A 88 -5.97 -10.49 19.91
C TYR A 88 -7.46 -10.69 20.10
N GLU A 89 -7.84 -11.80 20.72
CA GLU A 89 -9.20 -12.12 21.12
C GLU A 89 -9.16 -12.71 22.54
N ASN A 90 -10.20 -12.46 23.34
CA ASN A 90 -10.28 -12.81 24.75
C ASN A 90 -9.08 -12.24 25.55
N GLY A 91 -8.54 -11.09 25.10
CA GLY A 91 -7.34 -10.47 25.64
C GLY A 91 -6.05 -11.28 25.45
N GLN A 92 -6.05 -12.31 24.60
CA GLN A 92 -4.90 -13.15 24.28
C GLN A 92 -4.53 -13.03 22.80
N PHE A 93 -3.28 -13.32 22.45
CA PHE A 93 -2.88 -13.39 21.04
C PHE A 93 -3.61 -14.54 20.35
N ASP A 94 -4.19 -14.27 19.19
CA ASP A 94 -4.92 -15.25 18.38
C ASP A 94 -4.12 -15.61 17.12
N GLU A 95 -3.99 -14.68 16.17
CA GLU A 95 -3.30 -14.91 14.91
C GLU A 95 -2.59 -13.64 14.39
N THR A 96 -1.66 -13.82 13.45
CA THR A 96 -1.08 -12.74 12.66
C THR A 96 -1.52 -12.85 11.20
N LEU A 97 -2.17 -11.81 10.68
CA LEU A 97 -2.37 -11.65 9.24
C LEU A 97 -1.13 -10.99 8.64
N THR A 98 -0.59 -11.54 7.56
CA THR A 98 0.62 -10.99 6.91
C THR A 98 0.27 -10.33 5.59
N ILE A 99 0.55 -9.04 5.47
CA ILE A 99 0.44 -8.32 4.19
C ILE A 99 1.50 -8.88 3.24
N THR A 100 1.08 -9.33 2.07
CA THR A 100 1.97 -9.95 1.08
C THR A 100 2.95 -8.96 0.46
N ASN A 101 3.80 -9.44 -0.45
CA ASN A 101 4.67 -8.59 -1.26
C ASN A 101 3.98 -8.01 -2.52
N HIS A 102 2.65 -8.07 -2.60
CA HIS A 102 1.90 -7.61 -3.78
C HIS A 102 2.16 -6.11 -4.04
N PRO A 103 2.33 -5.67 -5.30
CA PRO A 103 2.64 -4.27 -5.62
C PRO A 103 1.59 -3.27 -5.15
N ILE A 104 0.33 -3.66 -4.99
CA ILE A 104 -0.72 -2.76 -4.46
C ILE A 104 -0.38 -2.16 -3.09
N TRP A 105 0.45 -2.84 -2.30
CA TRP A 105 0.84 -2.41 -0.95
C TRP A 105 2.07 -1.51 -0.92
N SER A 106 2.70 -1.26 -2.06
CA SER A 106 3.99 -0.57 -2.12
C SER A 106 3.89 0.96 -2.03
N ASP A 107 2.70 1.53 -2.21
CA ASP A 107 2.47 2.97 -2.25
C ASP A 107 1.04 3.36 -1.94
N LEU A 108 0.74 3.25 -0.67
CA LEU A 108 -0.55 3.66 -0.18
C LEU A 108 -0.54 5.16 0.04
N ARG A 109 -1.55 5.84 -0.51
CA ARG A 109 -1.74 7.27 -0.39
C ARG A 109 -2.35 7.57 0.97
N SER A 110 -2.00 8.70 1.55
CA SER A 110 -2.66 9.16 2.77
C SER A 110 -4.16 9.36 2.53
N GLY A 111 -4.97 8.84 3.43
CA GLY A 111 -6.43 8.89 3.37
C GLY A 111 -7.08 7.73 2.61
N THR A 112 -6.29 6.74 2.17
CA THR A 112 -6.78 5.44 1.70
C THR A 112 -7.41 4.67 2.85
N ILE A 113 -8.58 4.07 2.57
CA ILE A 113 -9.27 3.15 3.47
C ILE A 113 -8.98 1.72 3.02
N ILE A 114 -8.49 0.90 3.93
CA ILE A 114 -8.29 -0.54 3.69
C ILE A 114 -9.27 -1.31 4.56
N THR A 115 -10.14 -2.07 3.94
CA THR A 115 -11.04 -3.00 4.61
C THR A 115 -10.49 -4.42 4.49
N VAL A 116 -10.34 -5.11 5.62
CA VAL A 116 -9.99 -6.52 5.67
C VAL A 116 -11.23 -7.28 6.12
N SER A 117 -11.74 -8.18 5.28
CA SER A 117 -12.98 -8.91 5.53
C SER A 117 -12.79 -10.41 5.32
N ALA A 118 -13.43 -11.23 6.14
CA ALA A 118 -13.51 -12.65 5.88
C ALA A 118 -14.45 -12.95 4.71
N ASP A 119 -15.59 -12.26 4.60
CA ASP A 119 -16.70 -12.71 3.75
C ASP A 119 -16.88 -11.92 2.46
N VAL A 120 -16.29 -10.72 2.36
CA VAL A 120 -16.37 -9.90 1.14
C VAL A 120 -15.22 -10.20 0.18
N PRO A 121 -15.48 -10.46 -1.11
CA PRO A 121 -14.44 -10.62 -2.11
C PRO A 121 -13.54 -9.39 -2.24
N SER A 122 -12.26 -9.60 -2.55
CA SER A 122 -11.31 -8.51 -2.73
C SER A 122 -11.72 -7.57 -3.87
N ASP A 123 -11.69 -6.27 -3.60
CA ASP A 123 -11.71 -5.19 -4.59
C ASP A 123 -10.41 -4.41 -4.47
N VAL A 124 -9.61 -4.47 -5.52
CA VAL A 124 -8.26 -3.93 -5.57
C VAL A 124 -8.09 -2.94 -6.73
N ASN A 125 -9.19 -2.38 -7.23
CA ASN A 125 -9.20 -1.35 -8.29
C ASN A 125 -8.71 0.03 -7.82
N TYR A 126 -7.84 0.04 -6.81
CA TYR A 126 -7.30 1.20 -6.13
C TYR A 126 -6.68 2.21 -7.10
N ASN A 127 -7.28 3.38 -7.18
CA ASN A 127 -6.84 4.47 -8.04
C ASN A 127 -7.24 5.84 -7.46
N PRO A 128 -6.44 6.38 -6.53
CA PRO A 128 -6.72 7.67 -5.89
C PRO A 128 -6.83 8.84 -6.87
N GLU A 129 -6.10 8.82 -7.99
CA GLU A 129 -6.17 9.84 -9.05
C GLU A 129 -7.55 9.84 -9.75
N ALA A 130 -8.20 8.68 -9.84
CA ALA A 130 -9.56 8.56 -10.36
C ALA A 130 -10.64 8.72 -9.26
N GLY A 131 -10.22 9.03 -8.02
CA GLY A 131 -11.11 9.18 -6.87
C GLY A 131 -11.49 7.87 -6.18
N ASP A 132 -10.84 6.76 -6.52
CA ASP A 132 -11.00 5.47 -5.81
C ASP A 132 -9.94 5.35 -4.71
N TRP A 133 -10.36 5.59 -3.46
CA TRP A 133 -9.50 5.61 -2.27
C TRP A 133 -9.61 4.35 -1.43
N TRP A 134 -10.18 3.27 -1.99
CA TRP A 134 -10.57 2.09 -1.22
C TRP A 134 -9.82 0.85 -1.70
N ILE A 135 -9.45 0.02 -0.74
CA ILE A 135 -8.96 -1.33 -0.98
C ILE A 135 -9.76 -2.25 -0.07
N ASN A 136 -10.47 -3.21 -0.65
CA ASN A 136 -11.07 -4.28 0.12
C ASN A 136 -10.32 -5.58 -0.15
N VAL A 137 -9.90 -6.29 0.89
CA VAL A 137 -9.18 -7.55 0.74
C VAL A 137 -9.79 -8.64 1.59
N GLN A 138 -10.00 -9.78 0.95
CA GLN A 138 -10.48 -10.97 1.61
C GLN A 138 -9.36 -11.67 2.36
N ALA A 139 -9.60 -12.02 3.63
CA ALA A 139 -8.67 -12.79 4.47
C ALA A 139 -9.42 -13.92 5.21
N ASN A 140 -9.41 -15.12 4.63
CA ASN A 140 -9.96 -16.32 5.27
C ASN A 140 -9.32 -17.58 4.67
N ASN A 141 -9.72 -18.77 5.15
CA ASN A 141 -9.12 -20.04 4.76
C ASN A 141 -9.43 -20.41 3.30
N ASN A 142 -10.42 -19.75 2.71
CA ASN A 142 -10.86 -19.93 1.33
C ASN A 142 -10.32 -18.82 0.40
N ALA A 143 -9.62 -17.82 0.94
CA ALA A 143 -9.04 -16.73 0.17
C ALA A 143 -7.85 -17.27 -0.62
N ASN A 144 -7.55 -16.62 -1.75
CA ASN A 144 -6.43 -17.02 -2.60
C ASN A 144 -5.04 -16.67 -2.01
N GLY A 145 -5.00 -15.98 -0.86
CA GLY A 145 -3.77 -15.56 -0.19
C GLY A 145 -2.95 -14.52 -0.96
N GLN A 146 -3.50 -13.90 -2.02
CA GLN A 146 -2.75 -13.03 -2.92
C GLN A 146 -2.36 -11.69 -2.29
N TYR A 147 -3.22 -11.16 -1.41
CA TYR A 147 -3.05 -9.81 -0.84
C TYR A 147 -2.67 -9.86 0.63
N ILE A 148 -3.32 -10.75 1.39
CA ILE A 148 -3.02 -11.04 2.79
C ILE A 148 -2.92 -12.57 2.95
N GLU A 149 -1.85 -13.03 3.57
CA GLU A 149 -1.71 -14.41 4.05
C GLU A 149 -2.42 -14.51 5.39
N ALA A 150 -3.52 -15.28 5.44
CA ALA A 150 -4.41 -15.45 6.58
C ALA A 150 -4.89 -16.89 6.67
N SER A 151 -5.20 -17.38 7.87
CA SER A 151 -6.03 -18.57 8.02
C SER A 151 -7.49 -18.15 8.18
N ASN A 152 -7.99 -17.83 9.36
CA ASN A 152 -9.28 -17.19 9.57
C ASN A 152 -9.18 -16.35 10.82
N PHE A 153 -9.60 -15.09 10.76
CA PHE A 153 -9.49 -14.18 11.90
C PHE A 153 -10.87 -13.91 12.51
N PRO A 154 -11.01 -14.02 13.84
CA PRO A 154 -12.21 -13.57 14.51
C PRO A 154 -12.22 -12.04 14.63
N VAL A 155 -13.40 -11.45 14.57
CA VAL A 155 -13.68 -10.11 15.09
C VAL A 155 -14.94 -10.22 15.94
N SER A 156 -14.87 -9.78 17.19
CA SER A 156 -15.93 -10.00 18.18
C SER A 156 -15.90 -8.95 19.28
N SER A 157 -16.89 -9.01 20.17
CA SER A 157 -16.98 -8.22 21.41
C SER A 157 -16.20 -8.82 22.58
N ASP A 158 -15.33 -9.80 22.34
CA ASP A 158 -14.61 -10.52 23.39
C ASP A 158 -13.20 -9.95 23.58
N SER A 159 -13.08 -8.67 23.93
CA SER A 159 -11.78 -8.00 24.10
C SER A 159 -10.88 -8.06 22.87
N TRP A 160 -11.47 -7.80 21.70
CA TRP A 160 -10.75 -7.80 20.43
C TRP A 160 -9.79 -6.61 20.31
N GLN A 161 -8.55 -6.86 19.88
CA GLN A 161 -7.55 -5.82 19.65
C GLN A 161 -6.69 -6.10 18.41
N LEU A 162 -6.23 -5.01 17.80
CA LEU A 162 -5.30 -5.03 16.66
C LEU A 162 -3.98 -4.35 17.00
N ARG A 163 -2.86 -5.01 16.67
CA ARG A 163 -1.53 -4.41 16.68
C ARG A 163 -0.86 -4.54 15.32
N ILE A 164 -0.34 -3.43 14.81
CA ILE A 164 0.27 -3.34 13.48
C ILE A 164 1.78 -3.23 13.65
N ARG A 165 2.52 -4.12 12.98
CA ARG A 165 3.97 -4.11 12.92
C ARG A 165 4.45 -3.96 11.49
N ASN A 166 5.47 -3.12 11.29
CA ASN A 166 6.12 -3.00 9.98
C ASN A 166 6.95 -4.25 9.63
N ALA A 167 7.51 -4.27 8.42
CA ALA A 167 8.32 -5.39 7.93
C ALA A 167 9.58 -5.71 8.76
N SER A 168 10.07 -4.76 9.58
CA SER A 168 11.18 -5.00 10.53
C SER A 168 10.71 -5.57 11.87
N GLY A 169 9.40 -5.72 12.07
CA GLY A 169 8.77 -6.16 13.31
C GLY A 169 8.55 -5.02 14.33
N ALA A 170 8.81 -3.76 13.98
CA ALA A 170 8.55 -2.64 14.86
C ALA A 170 7.06 -2.31 14.90
N VAL A 171 6.51 -2.10 16.09
CA VAL A 171 5.11 -1.68 16.27
C VAL A 171 4.95 -0.25 15.76
N VAL A 172 4.03 -0.07 14.81
CA VAL A 172 3.70 1.24 14.21
C VAL A 172 2.35 1.75 14.69
N PHE A 173 1.46 0.86 15.12
CA PHE A 173 0.19 1.20 15.75
C PHE A 173 -0.29 0.06 16.65
N GLY A 174 -1.03 0.39 17.70
CA GLY A 174 -1.68 -0.59 18.57
C GLY A 174 -0.87 -1.09 19.77
N PRO A 175 -1.44 -2.00 20.59
CA PRO A 175 -2.78 -2.57 20.41
C PRO A 175 -3.87 -1.49 20.48
N ALA A 176 -4.84 -1.53 19.58
CA ALA A 176 -6.03 -0.68 19.55
C ALA A 176 -7.27 -1.57 19.54
N GLY A 177 -8.35 -1.15 20.18
CA GLY A 177 -9.55 -1.96 20.36
C GLY A 177 -10.01 -1.99 21.81
N GLU A 178 -10.85 -2.96 22.11
CA GLU A 178 -11.51 -3.11 23.40
C GLU A 178 -10.51 -3.34 24.54
N GLY A 179 -10.73 -2.67 25.68
CA GLY A 179 -9.84 -2.73 26.83
C GLY A 179 -8.57 -1.90 26.69
N VAL A 180 -8.34 -1.28 25.53
CA VAL A 180 -7.35 -0.21 25.34
C VAL A 180 -8.05 1.14 25.34
N SER A 181 -8.93 1.37 24.37
CA SER A 181 -9.83 2.52 24.29
C SER A 181 -10.92 2.20 23.25
N PRO A 182 -12.21 2.08 23.64
CA PRO A 182 -12.71 2.30 25.00
C PRO A 182 -12.16 1.26 26.00
N GLN A 183 -11.98 1.70 27.25
CA GLN A 183 -11.51 0.81 28.33
C GLN A 183 -12.60 -0.16 28.79
N THR A 184 -13.85 0.19 28.56
CA THR A 184 -15.01 -0.68 28.74
C THR A 184 -15.18 -1.59 27.53
N GLY A 185 -15.79 -2.76 27.77
CA GLY A 185 -16.10 -3.70 26.72
C GLY A 185 -17.15 -3.15 25.76
N ILE A 186 -17.05 -3.54 24.49
CA ILE A 186 -18.05 -3.19 23.46
C ILE A 186 -19.13 -4.27 23.46
N GLY A 187 -20.38 -3.88 23.27
CA GLY A 187 -21.52 -4.78 23.18
C GLY A 187 -21.50 -5.65 21.92
N ASN A 188 -22.13 -6.82 22.01
CA ASN A 188 -22.22 -7.78 20.89
C ASN A 188 -23.25 -7.40 19.80
N THR A 189 -23.69 -6.15 19.82
CA THR A 189 -24.62 -5.48 18.89
C THR A 189 -24.06 -4.14 18.42
N GLU A 190 -22.78 -3.85 18.67
CA GLU A 190 -22.15 -2.54 18.46
C GLU A 190 -20.93 -2.63 17.53
N ILE A 191 -20.45 -1.46 17.15
CA ILE A 191 -19.27 -1.25 16.31
C ILE A 191 -18.24 -0.46 17.10
N PHE A 192 -16.98 -0.84 17.01
CA PHE A 192 -15.89 0.03 17.42
C PHE A 192 -15.60 1.02 16.30
N ARG A 193 -15.45 2.31 16.60
CA ARG A 193 -15.10 3.30 15.56
C ARG A 193 -14.25 4.45 16.08
N LEU A 194 -13.48 5.04 15.18
CA LEU A 194 -12.85 6.34 15.37
C LEU A 194 -13.87 7.48 15.14
N GLU A 195 -14.05 8.33 16.14
CA GLU A 195 -14.92 9.50 16.15
C GLU A 195 -14.14 10.82 16.02
N ASP A 196 -13.08 10.81 15.19
CA ASP A 196 -12.31 12.01 14.86
C ASP A 196 -11.78 11.92 13.43
N ASP A 197 -11.31 13.05 12.90
CA ASP A 197 -10.62 13.10 11.62
C ASP A 197 -9.30 12.32 11.73
N PRO A 198 -9.04 11.34 10.84
CA PRO A 198 -7.81 10.57 10.85
C PRO A 198 -6.57 11.47 10.71
N SER A 199 -5.60 11.29 11.59
CA SER A 199 -4.33 12.02 11.57
C SER A 199 -3.20 11.26 12.26
N ASP A 200 -1.97 11.74 12.10
CA ASP A 200 -0.77 11.17 12.73
C ASP A 200 -0.73 11.37 14.25
N SER A 201 -1.63 12.19 14.79
CA SER A 201 -1.81 12.43 16.21
C SER A 201 -2.71 11.41 16.91
N ILE A 202 -3.47 10.61 16.16
CA ILE A 202 -4.34 9.57 16.72
C ILE A 202 -3.48 8.45 17.31
N ALA A 203 -3.61 8.25 18.62
CA ALA A 203 -2.96 7.15 19.33
C ALA A 203 -3.92 5.96 19.47
N ALA A 204 -3.37 4.75 19.56
CA ALA A 204 -4.15 3.52 19.73
C ALA A 204 -5.01 3.47 21.00
N ASN A 205 -4.65 4.26 22.02
CA ASN A 205 -5.38 4.42 23.27
C ASN A 205 -6.09 5.78 23.37
N SER A 206 -6.37 6.43 22.24
CA SER A 206 -7.02 7.72 22.23
C SER A 206 -8.47 7.62 22.71
N ASP A 207 -8.94 8.63 23.42
CA ASP A 207 -10.35 8.84 23.80
C ASP A 207 -11.26 9.19 22.61
N LYS A 208 -10.74 9.08 21.38
CA LYS A 208 -11.44 9.31 20.12
C LYS A 208 -12.07 8.03 19.57
N TYR A 209 -11.71 6.89 20.16
CA TYR A 209 -12.36 5.63 19.86
C TYR A 209 -13.56 5.45 20.78
N ASP A 210 -14.69 5.13 20.20
CA ASP A 210 -15.94 4.90 20.92
C ASP A 210 -16.69 3.70 20.33
N ASP A 211 -17.67 3.22 21.09
CA ASP A 211 -18.67 2.29 20.57
C ASP A 211 -19.78 3.04 19.82
N GLY A 212 -20.32 2.38 18.79
CA GLY A 212 -21.42 2.87 17.98
C GLY A 212 -22.46 1.79 17.79
N ASP A 213 -23.66 2.05 18.27
CA ASP A 213 -24.83 1.18 18.18
C ASP A 213 -25.62 1.40 16.87
N ASP A 214 -25.73 2.65 16.40
CA ASP A 214 -26.74 3.01 15.38
C ASP A 214 -26.42 2.62 13.92
N PHE A 215 -25.15 2.59 13.50
CA PHE A 215 -24.77 2.36 12.10
C PHE A 215 -23.29 1.99 11.95
N SER A 216 -23.00 1.23 10.88
CA SER A 216 -21.64 0.96 10.41
C SER A 216 -21.43 1.52 9.00
N THR A 217 -20.19 1.90 8.70
CA THR A 217 -19.86 2.54 7.43
C THR A 217 -19.24 1.61 6.41
N PHE A 218 -18.59 0.52 6.81
CA PHE A 218 -17.91 -0.49 5.98
C PHE A 218 -17.31 0.05 4.67
N GLY A 219 -16.00 0.25 4.65
CA GLY A 219 -15.31 0.75 3.46
C GLY A 219 -15.65 2.20 3.17
N ALA A 220 -16.04 2.98 4.18
CA ALA A 220 -16.39 4.39 4.01
C ALA A 220 -16.05 5.21 5.27
N PRO A 221 -15.84 6.54 5.13
CA PRO A 221 -15.60 7.42 6.28
C PRO A 221 -16.68 7.29 7.37
N ASN A 222 -16.26 7.17 8.64
CA ASN A 222 -17.17 7.04 9.79
C ASN A 222 -18.10 8.27 9.91
N ARG A 223 -19.31 8.07 10.46
CA ARG A 223 -20.36 9.10 10.52
C ARG A 223 -20.69 9.61 11.94
N TRP A 224 -19.71 10.12 12.68
CA TRP A 224 -19.97 10.91 13.91
C TRP A 224 -20.22 12.41 13.65
N GLY A 225 -20.06 12.79 12.38
CA GLY A 225 -19.95 14.15 11.85
C GLY A 225 -19.43 14.14 10.41
N MET A 226 -19.29 12.93 9.84
CA MET A 226 -18.57 12.59 8.61
C MET A 226 -17.07 12.90 8.75
N GLN A 227 -16.28 11.85 8.99
CA GLN A 227 -14.82 11.96 9.01
C GLN A 227 -14.31 12.68 7.76
N ASN A 228 -13.46 13.66 7.96
CA ASN A 228 -12.94 14.51 6.91
C ASN A 228 -11.52 14.11 6.53
N PHE A 229 -11.39 13.50 5.36
CA PHE A 229 -10.12 13.06 4.81
C PHE A 229 -9.38 14.13 4.00
N ARG A 230 -9.91 15.36 3.91
CA ARG A 230 -9.38 16.38 3.00
C ARG A 230 -7.91 16.70 3.26
N SER A 231 -7.47 16.75 4.51
CA SER A 231 -6.07 17.01 4.86
C SER A 231 -5.14 15.91 4.34
N LEU A 232 -5.56 14.65 4.45
CA LEU A 232 -4.81 13.48 3.99
C LEU A 232 -4.83 13.37 2.46
N ARG A 233 -5.94 13.73 1.81
CA ARG A 233 -6.12 13.65 0.35
C ARG A 233 -5.74 14.95 -0.38
N ASN A 234 -5.24 15.95 0.33
CA ASN A 234 -4.82 17.24 -0.25
C ASN A 234 -3.54 17.12 -1.08
N VAL A 235 -2.82 16.00 -0.93
CA VAL A 235 -1.69 15.62 -1.76
C VAL A 235 -2.23 14.67 -2.82
N GLU A 236 -3.00 15.20 -3.78
CA GLU A 236 -3.25 14.46 -5.01
C GLU A 236 -1.89 14.20 -5.66
N PRO A 237 -1.45 12.94 -5.83
CA PRO A 237 -0.18 12.69 -6.47
C PRO A 237 -0.21 13.31 -7.86
N ALA A 238 0.91 13.93 -8.26
CA ALA A 238 1.10 14.17 -9.69
C ALA A 238 0.96 12.82 -10.40
N PRO A 239 0.21 12.75 -11.51
CA PRO A 239 0.00 11.50 -12.21
C PRO A 239 1.33 10.82 -12.49
N SER A 240 1.40 9.51 -12.22
CA SER A 240 2.63 8.75 -12.47
C SER A 240 3.08 8.93 -13.92
N SER A 241 4.32 9.36 -14.11
CA SER A 241 4.90 9.58 -15.43
C SER A 241 6.34 9.10 -15.48
N ILE A 242 6.75 8.66 -16.67
CA ILE A 242 8.14 8.33 -17.01
C ILE A 242 8.53 9.29 -18.12
N THR A 243 9.78 9.74 -18.12
CA THR A 243 10.36 10.51 -19.22
C THR A 243 11.71 9.92 -19.57
N LEU A 244 11.84 9.30 -20.73
CA LEU A 244 13.11 8.77 -21.22
C LEU A 244 14.01 9.95 -21.62
N THR A 245 15.15 10.07 -20.97
CA THR A 245 16.08 11.18 -21.20
C THR A 245 17.26 10.77 -22.07
N ASP A 246 17.60 9.48 -22.14
CA ASP A 246 18.74 8.97 -22.91
C ASP A 246 18.62 7.44 -23.15
N PRO A 247 18.81 6.90 -24.37
CA PRO A 247 18.91 7.65 -25.63
C PRO A 247 17.58 8.30 -25.98
N ASN A 248 17.63 9.52 -26.53
CA ASN A 248 16.43 10.27 -26.89
C ASN A 248 16.39 10.69 -28.36
N GLY A 249 17.35 10.20 -29.15
CA GLY A 249 17.37 10.31 -30.60
C GLY A 249 18.67 10.91 -31.13
N THR A 250 19.03 10.51 -32.37
CA THR A 250 20.23 10.92 -33.12
C THR A 250 21.57 10.39 -32.62
N GLU A 251 21.61 9.65 -31.51
CA GLU A 251 22.84 9.01 -31.05
C GLU A 251 23.32 7.93 -32.03
N VAL A 252 24.63 7.71 -32.06
CA VAL A 252 25.26 6.59 -32.79
C VAL A 252 25.97 5.72 -31.76
N LEU A 253 25.35 4.61 -31.42
CA LEU A 253 25.86 3.68 -30.42
C LEU A 253 26.81 2.67 -31.07
N THR A 254 27.88 2.34 -30.36
CA THR A 254 28.82 1.32 -30.83
C THR A 254 28.32 -0.07 -30.43
N ALA A 255 28.12 -0.95 -31.40
CA ALA A 255 27.71 -2.33 -31.17
C ALA A 255 28.70 -3.06 -30.23
N GLY A 256 28.18 -3.74 -29.20
CA GLY A 256 28.98 -4.46 -28.21
C GLY A 256 29.59 -3.59 -27.10
N SER A 257 29.35 -2.27 -27.13
CA SER A 257 29.72 -1.37 -26.04
C SER A 257 28.69 -1.40 -24.90
N THR A 258 29.09 -0.92 -23.74
CA THR A 258 28.16 -0.60 -22.64
C THR A 258 27.62 0.82 -22.82
N TYR A 259 26.31 0.99 -22.69
CA TYR A 259 25.61 2.27 -22.75
C TYR A 259 24.67 2.42 -21.54
N THR A 260 24.51 3.62 -20.98
CA THR A 260 23.59 3.85 -19.87
C THR A 260 22.29 4.45 -20.39
N ILE A 261 21.19 3.71 -20.29
CA ILE A 261 19.84 4.23 -20.52
C ILE A 261 19.43 5.03 -19.29
N ARG A 262 18.81 6.20 -19.46
CA ARG A 262 18.37 7.09 -18.36
C ARG A 262 16.94 7.56 -18.55
N TRP A 263 16.23 7.70 -17.44
CA TRP A 263 14.88 8.24 -17.41
C TRP A 263 14.65 9.00 -16.10
N GLU A 264 13.69 9.92 -16.14
CA GLU A 264 13.10 10.53 -14.96
C GLU A 264 11.72 9.92 -14.71
N SER A 265 11.27 9.93 -13.46
CA SER A 265 9.94 9.46 -13.09
C SER A 265 9.31 10.38 -12.07
N GLN A 266 7.99 10.55 -12.16
CA GLN A 266 7.16 11.22 -11.17
C GLN A 266 6.07 10.27 -10.69
N GLY A 267 5.56 10.51 -9.48
CA GLY A 267 4.64 9.58 -8.82
C GLY A 267 5.35 8.30 -8.38
N LEU A 268 4.57 7.28 -8.04
CA LEU A 268 5.14 5.98 -7.66
C LEU A 268 5.23 5.06 -8.86
N ILE A 269 6.49 4.72 -9.17
CA ILE A 269 6.86 3.64 -10.07
C ILE A 269 7.96 2.85 -9.35
N ASN A 270 7.64 1.65 -8.85
CA ASN A 270 8.61 0.83 -8.12
C ASN A 270 9.57 0.11 -9.05
N GLN A 271 9.03 -0.38 -10.16
CA GLN A 271 9.70 -1.26 -11.10
C GLN A 271 9.42 -0.79 -12.51
N VAL A 272 10.45 -0.89 -13.35
CA VAL A 272 10.34 -0.56 -14.75
C VAL A 272 10.75 -1.75 -15.62
N LEU A 273 10.17 -1.78 -16.80
CA LEU A 273 10.58 -2.62 -17.92
C LEU A 273 11.30 -1.73 -18.94
N VAL A 274 12.48 -2.16 -19.38
CA VAL A 274 13.28 -1.49 -20.40
C VAL A 274 13.35 -2.39 -21.64
N GLU A 275 12.92 -1.84 -22.77
CA GLU A 275 12.87 -2.53 -24.05
C GLU A 275 13.56 -1.70 -25.13
N PHE A 276 14.06 -2.36 -26.17
CA PHE A 276 14.60 -1.70 -27.35
C PHE A 276 14.00 -2.29 -28.63
N SER A 277 13.98 -1.48 -29.67
CA SER A 277 13.60 -1.85 -31.03
C SER A 277 14.75 -1.52 -31.97
N ILE A 278 14.88 -2.30 -33.05
CA ILE A 278 15.82 -2.06 -34.16
C ILE A 278 15.09 -1.81 -35.49
N ASP A 279 13.77 -1.67 -35.44
CA ASP A 279 12.89 -1.64 -36.60
C ASP A 279 11.79 -0.58 -36.48
N ASP A 280 12.14 0.57 -35.87
CA ASP A 280 11.25 1.73 -35.69
C ASP A 280 9.98 1.39 -34.88
N GLY A 281 10.17 0.62 -33.81
CA GLY A 281 9.12 0.28 -32.84
C GLY A 281 8.13 -0.80 -33.30
N LYS A 282 8.38 -1.48 -34.43
CA LYS A 282 7.52 -2.57 -34.93
C LYS A 282 7.64 -3.82 -34.08
N THR A 283 8.86 -4.14 -33.63
CA THR A 283 9.15 -5.20 -32.68
C THR A 283 9.99 -4.68 -31.53
N TRP A 284 9.70 -5.18 -30.33
CA TRP A 284 10.37 -4.80 -29.09
C TRP A 284 11.05 -6.03 -28.50
N SER A 285 12.32 -5.89 -28.17
CA SER A 285 13.12 -6.89 -27.48
C SER A 285 13.41 -6.40 -26.08
N GLY A 286 13.20 -7.24 -25.08
CA GLY A 286 13.58 -6.93 -23.70
C GLY A 286 15.10 -6.83 -23.56
N VAL A 287 15.57 -5.85 -22.80
CA VAL A 287 17.00 -5.70 -22.49
C VAL A 287 17.49 -6.70 -21.40
N TYR A 288 16.56 -7.43 -20.71
CA TYR A 288 16.67 -8.55 -19.72
C TYR A 288 16.89 -8.21 -18.20
N PRO A 289 16.48 -9.07 -17.21
CA PRO A 289 15.23 -9.81 -16.99
C PRO A 289 14.19 -9.00 -16.17
N SER A 290 12.96 -9.51 -16.08
CA SER A 290 11.80 -9.00 -15.34
C SER A 290 12.10 -7.99 -14.21
N ASN A 291 11.65 -6.76 -14.43
CA ASN A 291 11.50 -5.70 -13.44
C ASN A 291 12.79 -5.25 -12.75
N VAL A 292 13.42 -4.20 -13.30
CA VAL A 292 14.48 -3.48 -12.60
C VAL A 292 13.81 -2.51 -11.62
N GLY A 293 14.32 -2.40 -10.39
CA GLY A 293 13.91 -1.31 -9.50
C GLY A 293 14.08 0.03 -10.21
N ASN A 294 13.16 0.97 -9.99
CA ASN A 294 13.20 2.27 -10.64
C ASN A 294 14.37 3.14 -10.13
N ALA A 295 15.56 2.90 -10.68
CA ALA A 295 16.80 3.59 -10.31
C ALA A 295 17.07 4.85 -11.16
N GLY A 296 16.19 5.19 -12.10
CA GLY A 296 16.38 6.27 -13.08
C GLY A 296 17.44 5.98 -14.15
N GLN A 297 18.09 4.82 -14.11
CA GLN A 297 19.08 4.42 -15.10
C GLN A 297 19.29 2.90 -15.15
N TYR A 298 19.78 2.42 -16.30
CA TYR A 298 20.14 1.02 -16.51
C TYR A 298 21.39 0.91 -17.40
N GLU A 299 22.33 0.03 -17.02
CA GLU A 299 23.53 -0.26 -17.79
C GLU A 299 23.23 -1.33 -18.85
N TRP A 300 23.13 -0.91 -20.10
CA TRP A 300 22.78 -1.72 -21.27
C TRP A 300 24.02 -2.18 -22.04
N LEU A 301 24.16 -3.49 -22.27
CA LEU A 301 25.09 -4.01 -23.26
C LEU A 301 24.47 -3.93 -24.66
N VAL A 302 24.96 -3.00 -25.48
CA VAL A 302 24.42 -2.73 -26.82
C VAL A 302 24.60 -3.98 -27.70
N PRO A 303 23.55 -4.49 -28.36
CA PRO A 303 23.60 -5.72 -29.14
C PRO A 303 24.57 -5.60 -30.33
N LEU A 304 25.12 -6.74 -30.76
CA LEU A 304 26.06 -6.84 -31.89
C LEU A 304 25.36 -6.78 -33.28
N VAL A 305 24.51 -5.77 -33.48
CA VAL A 305 23.74 -5.52 -34.70
C VAL A 305 24.24 -4.26 -35.42
N ASP A 306 23.75 -4.05 -36.63
CA ASP A 306 23.91 -2.82 -37.39
C ASP A 306 22.51 -2.37 -37.81
N ALA A 307 22.06 -1.21 -37.33
CA ALA A 307 20.68 -0.75 -37.48
C ALA A 307 20.58 0.77 -37.36
N ASP A 308 19.83 1.40 -38.26
CA ASP A 308 19.72 2.86 -38.38
C ASP A 308 18.43 3.44 -37.76
N SER A 309 17.53 2.58 -37.27
CA SER A 309 16.20 2.99 -36.79
C SER A 309 15.86 2.29 -35.48
N CYS A 310 16.68 2.56 -34.47
CA CYS A 310 16.53 1.99 -33.15
C CYS A 310 15.73 2.93 -32.22
N LEU A 311 14.97 2.35 -31.30
CA LEU A 311 14.24 3.05 -30.24
C LEU A 311 14.43 2.35 -28.91
N VAL A 312 14.29 3.09 -27.81
CA VAL A 312 14.20 2.56 -26.45
C VAL A 312 12.86 2.98 -25.86
N ARG A 313 12.26 2.09 -25.07
CA ARG A 313 11.05 2.35 -24.28
C ARG A 313 11.31 1.97 -22.83
N VAL A 314 10.81 2.80 -21.91
CA VAL A 314 10.76 2.49 -20.48
C VAL A 314 9.30 2.57 -20.05
N SER A 315 8.80 1.51 -19.41
CA SER A 315 7.42 1.45 -18.90
C SER A 315 7.39 1.02 -17.44
N SER A 316 6.39 1.47 -16.68
CA SER A 316 6.11 0.91 -15.36
C SER A 316 5.71 -0.57 -15.51
N SER A 317 6.30 -1.43 -14.67
CA SER A 317 5.95 -2.85 -14.63
C SER A 317 4.56 -3.08 -14.03
N ASP A 318 4.13 -2.21 -13.13
CA ASP A 318 2.85 -2.31 -12.41
C ASP A 318 1.70 -1.66 -13.19
N ASN A 319 2.01 -0.64 -14.00
CA ASN A 319 1.04 0.04 -14.87
C ASN A 319 1.67 0.32 -16.25
N PRO A 320 1.59 -0.63 -17.20
CA PRO A 320 2.18 -0.46 -18.53
C PRO A 320 1.64 0.72 -19.35
N GLY A 321 0.53 1.34 -18.94
CA GLY A 321 0.02 2.59 -19.52
C GLY A 321 0.88 3.82 -19.19
N VAL A 322 1.75 3.72 -18.18
CA VAL A 322 2.76 4.73 -17.82
C VAL A 322 4.08 4.32 -18.46
N TYR A 323 4.43 4.97 -19.57
CA TYR A 323 5.65 4.69 -20.31
C TYR A 323 6.12 5.92 -21.09
N ASP A 324 7.36 5.88 -21.53
CA ASP A 324 7.88 6.82 -22.52
C ASP A 324 8.77 6.10 -23.55
N VAL A 325 8.83 6.68 -24.74
CA VAL A 325 9.63 6.20 -25.88
C VAL A 325 10.54 7.33 -26.33
N GLY A 326 11.77 7.01 -26.73
CA GLY A 326 12.71 8.01 -27.26
C GLY A 326 12.07 8.86 -28.37
N ASN A 327 12.30 10.18 -28.31
CA ASN A 327 11.65 11.17 -29.17
C ASN A 327 12.02 11.03 -30.65
N ALA A 328 13.17 10.44 -30.96
CA ALA A 328 13.56 10.07 -32.30
C ALA A 328 14.42 8.79 -32.31
N THR A 329 14.63 8.25 -33.51
CA THR A 329 15.48 7.07 -33.68
C THR A 329 16.95 7.38 -33.45
N PHE A 330 17.70 6.41 -32.92
CA PHE A 330 19.16 6.38 -32.89
C PHE A 330 19.68 5.24 -33.77
N SER A 331 20.98 5.19 -34.02
CA SER A 331 21.61 4.08 -34.75
C SER A 331 22.58 3.28 -33.88
N ILE A 332 22.75 2.00 -34.23
CA ILE A 332 23.77 1.10 -33.68
C ILE A 332 24.67 0.72 -34.83
N SER A 333 25.96 0.98 -34.72
CA SER A 333 26.95 0.66 -35.75
C SER A 333 28.07 -0.19 -35.21
N LYS A 334 28.53 -1.15 -36.02
CA LYS A 334 29.73 -1.93 -35.71
C LYS A 334 30.97 -1.08 -35.98
N LEU A 335 31.96 -1.18 -35.10
CA LEU A 335 33.26 -0.57 -35.38
C LEU A 335 33.89 -1.30 -36.59
N LEU A 336 34.04 -0.59 -37.71
CA LEU A 336 34.84 -1.07 -38.83
C LEU A 336 36.32 -0.88 -38.49
N LEU A 337 36.98 -1.98 -38.14
CA LEU A 337 38.44 -1.98 -38.04
C LEU A 337 39.01 -2.02 -39.46
N GLU A 338 39.32 -0.86 -40.05
CA GLU A 338 40.09 -0.82 -41.29
C GLU A 338 41.53 -1.25 -41.00
N VAL A 339 41.86 -2.51 -41.27
CA VAL A 339 43.24 -2.97 -41.30
C VAL A 339 43.86 -2.45 -42.60
N VAL A 340 44.51 -1.29 -42.54
CA VAL A 340 45.35 -0.81 -43.65
C VAL A 340 46.58 -1.70 -43.71
N LEU A 341 46.55 -2.70 -44.60
CA LEU A 341 47.76 -3.43 -44.99
C LEU A 341 48.66 -2.48 -45.77
N LEU A 342 49.63 -1.88 -45.08
CA LEU A 342 50.79 -1.26 -45.73
C LEU A 342 51.56 -2.38 -46.44
N SER A 343 51.31 -2.53 -47.74
CA SER A 343 52.17 -3.31 -48.62
C SER A 343 53.55 -2.63 -48.66
N LEU A 344 54.51 -3.19 -47.93
CA LEU A 344 55.93 -2.90 -48.11
C LEU A 344 56.33 -3.36 -49.51
N ILE A 345 56.69 -2.42 -50.38
CA ILE A 345 57.37 -2.65 -51.65
C ILE A 345 58.88 -2.66 -51.39
#